data_AF-A0A8T3TXY5-F1
#
_entry.id   AF-A0A8T3TXY5-F1
#
_cell.length_a   1.000
_cell.length_b   1.000
_cell.length_c   1.000
_cell.angle_alpha   90.00
_cell.angle_beta   90.00
_cell.angle_gamma   90.00
#
_symmetry.space_group_name_H-M   'P 1'
#
loop_
_entity.id
_entity.type
_entity.pdbx_description
1 polymer ?
#
loop_
_entity_poly.entity_id
_entity_poly.type
_entity_poly.pdbx_seq_one_letter_code
_entity_poly.pdbx_strand_id
1 'polypeptide(L)' 'RLRVIGNHGVGLDPVDLGHARRLGIPVVNTPHANTMAVAEHAAALVLGLAKRLGDGWRSTACSGKDAAAEL' A
#
# COMPACT_ATOMS: atom_id res chain seq x y z
N ARG A 1 -22.11 12.64 -18.53
CA ARG A 1 -20.93 12.62 -19.43
C ARG A 1 -19.67 12.55 -18.57
N LEU A 2 -18.85 11.51 -18.73
CA LEU A 2 -17.53 11.43 -18.07
C LEU A 2 -16.57 12.43 -18.73
N ARG A 3 -15.84 13.20 -17.92
CA ARG A 3 -14.97 14.30 -18.41
C ARG A 3 -13.50 14.07 -18.11
N VAL A 4 -13.17 13.38 -17.03
CA VAL A 4 -11.82 13.10 -16.57
C VAL A 4 -11.85 11.86 -15.68
N ILE A 5 -10.78 11.07 -15.69
CA ILE A 5 -10.56 9.97 -14.75
C ILE A 5 -9.35 10.34 -13.90
N GLY A 6 -9.51 10.41 -12.59
CA GLY A 6 -8.43 10.71 -11.65
C GLY A 6 -8.08 9.50 -10.80
N ASN A 7 -6.82 9.06 -10.83
CA ASN A 7 -6.29 8.11 -9.87
C ASN A 7 -5.57 8.83 -8.73
N HIS A 8 -5.88 8.47 -7.49
CA HIS A 8 -5.21 9.00 -6.29
C HIS A 8 -3.85 8.35 -6.00
N GLY A 9 -3.46 7.33 -6.78
CA GLY A 9 -2.14 6.71 -6.74
C GLY A 9 -1.29 7.00 -7.99
N VAL A 10 -0.10 6.39 -8.03
CA VAL A 10 0.85 6.55 -9.14
C VAL A 10 0.51 5.66 -10.33
N GLY A 11 0.19 4.38 -10.08
CA GLY A 11 -0.06 3.38 -11.14
C GLY A 11 -1.31 3.70 -11.97
N LEU A 12 -1.29 3.35 -13.25
CA LEU A 12 -2.43 3.57 -14.16
C LEU A 12 -3.07 2.25 -14.64
N ASP A 13 -2.60 1.13 -14.13
CA ASP A 13 -3.02 -0.24 -14.48
C ASP A 13 -4.53 -0.50 -14.35
N PRO A 14 -5.25 0.10 -13.38
CA PRO A 14 -6.71 -0.10 -13.27
C PRO A 14 -7.51 0.52 -14.43
N VAL A 15 -6.91 1.38 -15.26
CA VAL A 15 -7.62 2.13 -16.31
C VAL A 15 -7.15 1.68 -17.69
N ASP A 16 -8.09 1.33 -18.59
CA ASP A 16 -7.78 1.15 -20.01
C ASP A 16 -7.49 2.51 -20.67
N LEU A 17 -6.19 2.85 -20.72
CA LEU A 17 -5.69 4.08 -21.33
C LEU A 17 -6.00 4.16 -22.83
N GLY A 18 -6.07 3.02 -23.52
CA GLY A 18 -6.38 2.96 -24.95
C GLY A 18 -7.83 3.36 -25.22
N HIS A 19 -8.76 2.81 -24.45
CA HIS A 19 -10.18 3.17 -24.54
C HIS A 19 -10.42 4.62 -24.13
N ALA A 20 -9.83 5.06 -23.02
CA ALA A 20 -9.95 6.45 -22.56
C ALA A 20 -9.43 7.45 -23.62
N ARG A 21 -8.30 7.15 -24.27
CA ARG A 21 -7.73 7.97 -25.34
C ARG A 21 -8.64 8.04 -26.57
N ARG A 22 -9.26 6.91 -26.99
CA ARG A 22 -10.21 6.89 -28.12
C ARG A 22 -11.44 7.75 -27.86
N LEU A 23 -11.88 7.85 -26.61
CA LEU A 23 -13.01 8.67 -26.19
C LEU A 23 -12.63 10.14 -25.90
N GLY A 24 -11.34 10.49 -26.00
CA GLY A 24 -10.85 11.84 -25.67
C GLY A 24 -10.97 12.18 -24.18
N ILE A 25 -10.98 11.17 -23.30
CA ILE A 25 -11.10 11.35 -21.85
C ILE A 25 -9.69 11.36 -21.25
N PRO A 26 -9.24 12.48 -20.66
CA PRO A 26 -7.95 12.54 -19.98
C PRO A 26 -7.95 11.69 -18.72
N VAL A 27 -6.82 11.01 -18.48
CA VAL A 27 -6.53 10.25 -17.27
C VAL A 27 -5.39 10.95 -16.54
N VAL A 28 -5.61 11.27 -15.26
CA VAL A 28 -4.63 11.96 -14.40
C VAL A 28 -4.31 11.08 -13.18
N ASN A 29 -3.08 11.20 -12.69
CA ASN A 29 -2.59 10.50 -11.50
C ASN A 29 -1.82 11.47 -10.58
N THR A 30 -1.31 10.96 -9.46
CA THR A 30 -0.53 11.72 -8.47
C THR A 30 0.94 11.28 -8.49
N PRO A 31 1.73 11.71 -9.49
CA PRO A 31 3.13 11.27 -9.59
C PRO A 31 3.92 11.73 -8.37
N HIS A 32 4.80 10.87 -7.88
CA HIS A 32 5.68 11.09 -6.72
C HIS A 32 5.01 11.25 -5.35
N ALA A 33 3.68 11.25 -5.27
CA ALA A 33 2.96 11.54 -4.02
C ALA A 33 3.29 10.57 -2.87
N ASN A 34 3.70 9.33 -3.19
CA ASN A 34 4.03 8.30 -2.21
C ASN A 34 5.48 7.78 -2.30
N THR A 35 6.37 8.44 -3.05
CA THR A 35 7.73 7.92 -3.30
C THR A 35 8.51 7.66 -2.00
N MET A 36 8.51 8.63 -1.08
CA MET A 36 9.22 8.49 0.19
C MET A 36 8.58 7.43 1.10
N ALA A 37 7.26 7.46 1.23
CA ALA A 37 6.53 6.50 2.06
C ALA A 37 6.76 5.04 1.58
N VAL A 38 6.79 4.82 0.26
CA VAL A 38 7.09 3.50 -0.30
C VAL A 38 8.54 3.09 -0.05
N ALA A 39 9.49 4.02 -0.18
CA ALA A 39 10.90 3.75 0.10
C ALA A 39 11.12 3.36 1.57
N GLU A 40 10.53 4.11 2.49
CA GLU A 40 10.57 3.82 3.93
C GLU A 40 9.92 2.48 4.26
N HIS A 41 8.75 2.21 3.67
CA HIS A 41 8.06 0.94 3.86
C HIS A 41 8.88 -0.25 3.34
N ALA A 42 9.50 -0.12 2.17
CA ALA A 42 10.37 -1.16 1.61
C ALA A 42 11.57 -1.44 2.51
N ALA A 43 12.25 -0.39 3.00
CA ALA A 43 13.37 -0.54 3.94
C ALA A 43 12.93 -1.20 5.26
N ALA A 44 11.77 -0.79 5.80
CA ALA A 44 11.19 -1.37 6.99
C ALA A 44 10.84 -2.85 6.80
N LEU A 45 10.29 -3.25 5.65
CA LEU A 45 10.00 -4.64 5.33
C LEU A 45 11.28 -5.49 5.25
N VAL A 46 12.35 -4.97 4.61
CA VAL A 46 13.65 -5.66 4.53
C VAL A 46 14.21 -5.94 5.93
N LEU A 47 14.20 -4.92 6.81
CA LEU A 47 14.66 -5.07 8.19
C LEU A 47 13.75 -6.01 8.99
N GLY A 48 12.44 -5.88 8.82
CA GLY A 48 11.43 -6.70 9.47
C GLY A 48 11.57 -8.19 9.17
N LEU A 49 11.84 -8.53 7.92
CA LEU A 49 12.13 -9.91 7.50
C LEU A 49 13.47 -10.39 8.06
N ALA A 50 14.54 -9.60 7.95
CA ALA A 50 15.87 -9.96 8.43
C ALA A 50 15.92 -10.24 9.95
N LYS A 51 15.06 -9.58 10.72
CA LYS A 51 14.98 -9.73 12.19
C LYS A 51 13.76 -10.53 12.66
N ARG A 52 12.97 -11.11 11.74
CA ARG A 52 11.75 -11.86 12.06
C ARG A 52 10.81 -11.09 13.00
N LEU A 53 10.70 -9.78 12.80
CA LEU A 53 9.93 -8.90 13.70
C LEU A 53 8.46 -9.32 13.79
N GLY A 54 7.89 -9.85 12.70
CA GLY A 54 6.52 -10.38 12.70
C GLY A 54 6.33 -11.58 13.63
N ASP A 55 7.33 -12.48 13.72
CA ASP A 55 7.28 -13.64 14.62
C ASP A 55 7.46 -13.20 16.06
N GLY A 56 8.44 -12.33 16.32
CA GLY A 56 8.66 -11.73 17.64
C GLY A 56 7.41 -11.00 18.13
N TRP A 57 6.80 -10.17 17.28
CA TRP A 57 5.56 -9.48 17.59
C TRP A 57 4.42 -10.45 17.91
N ARG A 58 4.18 -11.47 17.08
CA ARG A 58 3.14 -12.49 17.35
C ARG A 58 3.36 -13.17 18.70
N SER A 59 4.60 -13.53 19.03
CA SER A 59 4.91 -14.19 20.30
C SER A 59 4.63 -13.30 21.51
N THR A 60 4.97 -12.01 21.48
CA THR A 60 4.83 -11.14 22.66
C THR A 60 3.49 -10.42 22.75
N ALA A 61 2.87 -10.10 21.61
CA ALA A 61 1.60 -9.38 21.56
C ALA A 61 0.39 -10.27 21.90
N CYS A 62 0.47 -11.59 21.69
CA CYS A 62 -0.56 -12.55 22.11
C CYS A 62 -0.35 -13.07 23.54
N SER A 63 0.89 -13.26 24.01
CA SER A 63 1.14 -13.78 25.36
C SER A 63 0.54 -12.92 26.49
N GLY A 64 0.36 -11.61 26.29
CA GLY A 64 -0.29 -10.74 27.27
C GLY A 64 -1.82 -10.89 27.36
N LYS A 65 -2.48 -11.44 26.33
CA LYS A 65 -3.94 -11.64 26.32
C LYS A 65 -4.35 -13.05 26.75
N ASP A 66 -3.50 -14.04 26.51
CA ASP A 66 -3.78 -15.43 26.89
C ASP A 66 -3.52 -15.67 28.39
N ALA A 67 -2.51 -15.01 28.98
CA ALA A 67 -2.20 -15.14 30.40
C ALA A 67 -3.22 -14.47 31.35
N ALA A 68 -4.02 -13.51 30.85
CA ALA A 68 -5.08 -12.85 31.62
C ALA A 68 -6.42 -13.60 31.57
N ALA A 69 -6.53 -14.68 30.80
CA ALA A 69 -7.74 -15.50 30.69
C ALA A 69 -7.69 -16.78 31.58
N GLU A 70 -6.55 -17.08 32.21
CA GLU A 70 -6.35 -18.21 33.13
C GLU A 70 -6.34 -17.81 34.62
N LEU A 71 -6.70 -16.55 34.95
CA LEU A 71 -6.95 -16.06 36.32
C LEU A 71 -8.38 -15.51 36.42
#